data_AF-A0A7S3MJM6-F1
#
_entry.id   AF-A0A7S3MJM6-F1
#
_cell.length_a   1.000
_cell.length_b   1.000
_cell.length_c   1.000
_cell.angle_alpha   90.00
_cell.angle_beta   90.00
_cell.angle_gamma   90.00
#
_symmetry.space_group_name_H-M   'P 1'
#
loop_
_entity.id
_entity.type
_entity.pdbx_description
1 polymer ?
#
loop_
_entity_poly.entity_id
_entity_poly.type
_entity_poly.pdbx_seq_one_letter_code
_entity_poly.pdbx_strand_id
1 'polypeptide(L)'
;RAGARVPAPQMRALDRRAALATAAAAALAPPLCASAAPDYAGAKAAMLSMISADEDLGPTMLRLAWHSSGTYDKMSQTGGSGGGTIRFKEELMHGGNAGLDKMVAKLEPIKQQFPDISYADLYTLAGVTAIEAAGGPKVPWRAGRVDAMDPSAVTPDGRLPAADKGSPKDTIAALRKDVFYRMGFNDQEIVALSGAHALGRCHPDASGYTGPWTPTPTRLTNAYYSLLLGVPWTLKEWDGPMQFEDP
;
A
#
# COMPACT_ATOMS: atom_id res chain seq x y z
N ARG A 1 75.04 -62.67 -15.28
CA ARG A 1 74.46 -61.95 -14.11
C ARG A 1 75.06 -60.55 -14.10
N ALA A 2 74.40 -59.59 -14.74
CA ALA A 2 74.90 -58.23 -14.90
C ALA A 2 74.37 -57.36 -13.75
N GLY A 3 75.28 -56.67 -13.06
CA GLY A 3 74.97 -55.68 -12.03
C GLY A 3 75.94 -54.52 -12.16
N ALA A 4 75.50 -53.45 -12.82
CA ALA A 4 76.20 -52.17 -12.88
C ALA A 4 75.33 -51.11 -12.20
N ARG A 5 75.86 -50.53 -11.11
CA ARG A 5 75.23 -49.49 -10.30
C ARG A 5 75.58 -48.14 -10.95
N VAL A 6 74.57 -47.41 -11.42
CA VAL A 6 74.71 -46.02 -11.91
C VAL A 6 74.19 -45.07 -10.81
N PRO A 7 74.91 -44.00 -10.46
CA PRO A 7 74.49 -43.07 -9.41
C PRO A 7 73.40 -42.11 -9.89
N ALA A 8 72.53 -41.70 -8.97
CA ALA A 8 71.40 -40.80 -9.22
C ALA A 8 71.84 -39.37 -9.57
N PRO A 9 71.15 -38.66 -10.47
CA PRO A 9 71.39 -37.24 -10.71
C PRO A 9 70.76 -36.38 -9.61
N GLN A 10 71.52 -35.42 -9.10
CA GLN A 10 71.07 -34.40 -8.16
C GLN A 10 70.04 -33.47 -8.82
N MET A 11 68.83 -33.40 -8.27
CA MET A 11 67.86 -32.35 -8.59
C MET A 11 68.37 -31.00 -8.06
N ARG A 12 68.68 -30.07 -8.98
CA ARG A 12 68.84 -28.65 -8.62
C ARG A 12 67.52 -28.14 -8.07
N ALA A 13 67.54 -27.59 -6.87
CA ALA A 13 66.42 -26.85 -6.31
C ALA A 13 66.09 -25.66 -7.23
N LEU A 14 64.91 -25.69 -7.85
CA LEU A 14 64.34 -24.51 -8.50
C LEU A 14 64.06 -23.46 -7.41
N ASP A 15 64.69 -22.31 -7.55
CA ASP A 15 64.52 -21.13 -6.70
C ASP A 15 63.04 -20.79 -6.53
N ARG A 16 62.50 -20.98 -5.32
CA ARG A 16 61.12 -20.62 -4.94
C ARG A 16 60.90 -19.10 -4.83
N ARG A 17 61.67 -18.27 -5.54
CA ARG A 17 61.62 -16.80 -5.45
C ARG A 17 61.17 -16.09 -6.74
N ALA A 18 60.78 -16.82 -7.78
CA ALA A 18 60.34 -16.21 -9.06
C ALA A 18 58.88 -16.50 -9.44
N ALA A 19 57.98 -16.70 -8.46
CA ALA A 19 56.56 -16.97 -8.72
C ALA A 19 55.60 -16.11 -7.88
N LEU A 20 55.95 -14.83 -7.66
CA LEU A 20 55.11 -13.86 -6.96
C LEU A 20 55.28 -12.47 -7.61
N ALA A 21 54.89 -12.35 -8.89
CA ALA A 21 54.88 -11.06 -9.57
C ALA A 21 53.88 -11.01 -10.75
N THR A 22 52.66 -11.52 -10.59
CA THR A 22 51.58 -11.35 -11.60
C THR A 22 50.18 -11.57 -11.01
N ALA A 23 49.82 -10.81 -9.97
CA ALA A 23 48.42 -10.71 -9.53
C ALA A 23 48.17 -9.40 -8.77
N ALA A 24 48.35 -8.26 -9.43
CA ALA A 24 47.94 -6.95 -8.91
C ALA A 24 47.38 -6.09 -10.03
N ALA A 25 46.29 -6.58 -10.63
CA ALA A 25 45.39 -5.77 -11.45
C ALA A 25 43.97 -6.32 -11.28
N ALA A 26 43.54 -6.51 -10.02
CA ALA A 26 42.12 -6.56 -9.73
C ALA A 26 41.60 -5.14 -9.94
N ALA A 27 40.80 -4.97 -10.98
CA ALA A 27 40.16 -3.72 -11.32
C ALA A 27 39.56 -3.07 -10.06
N LEU A 28 39.96 -1.83 -9.80
CA LEU A 28 39.21 -0.92 -8.95
C LEU A 28 37.86 -0.68 -9.64
N ALA A 29 36.91 -1.59 -9.45
CA ALA A 29 35.53 -1.24 -9.60
C ALA A 29 35.30 -0.06 -8.64
N PRO A 30 34.70 1.06 -9.11
CA PRO A 30 34.27 2.08 -8.17
C PRO A 30 33.43 1.40 -7.09
N PRO A 31 33.54 1.81 -5.82
CA PRO A 31 32.62 1.30 -4.81
C PRO A 31 31.22 1.45 -5.39
N LEU A 32 30.44 0.36 -5.40
CA LEU A 32 29.01 0.45 -5.67
C LEU A 32 28.52 1.58 -4.78
N CYS A 33 28.19 2.73 -5.37
CA CYS A 33 27.58 3.82 -4.62
C CYS A 33 26.42 3.15 -3.91
N ALA A 34 26.45 3.13 -2.57
CA ALA A 34 25.27 2.79 -1.81
C ALA A 34 24.15 3.64 -2.42
N SER A 35 23.12 3.02 -2.97
CA SER A 35 22.03 3.81 -3.57
C SER A 35 21.57 4.77 -2.49
N ALA A 36 21.39 6.04 -2.83
CA ALA A 36 20.87 7.00 -1.87
C ALA A 36 19.56 6.43 -1.29
N ALA A 37 19.33 6.64 0.01
CA ALA A 37 18.08 6.22 0.62
C ALA A 37 16.91 6.85 -0.16
N PRO A 38 15.80 6.11 -0.40
CA PRO A 38 14.69 6.65 -1.19
C PRO A 38 14.16 7.96 -0.61
N ASP A 39 13.90 8.95 -1.48
CA ASP A 39 13.41 10.27 -1.07
C ASP A 39 11.90 10.29 -0.79
N TYR A 40 11.52 9.72 0.36
CA TYR A 40 10.13 9.73 0.81
C TYR A 40 9.61 11.13 1.14
N ALA A 41 10.49 12.08 1.49
CA ALA A 41 10.09 13.45 1.79
C ALA A 41 9.68 14.19 0.52
N GLY A 42 10.44 14.04 -0.57
CA GLY A 42 10.11 14.56 -1.89
C GLY A 42 8.80 13.96 -2.43
N ALA A 43 8.63 12.64 -2.34
CA ALA A 43 7.40 11.99 -2.79
C ALA A 43 6.16 12.47 -2.01
N LYS A 44 6.28 12.61 -0.69
CA LYS A 44 5.23 13.19 0.16
C LYS A 44 4.91 14.63 -0.23
N ALA A 45 5.92 15.46 -0.45
CA ALA A 45 5.72 16.86 -0.86
C ALA A 45 4.99 16.96 -2.21
N ALA A 46 5.31 16.08 -3.17
CA ALA A 46 4.62 16.00 -4.44
C ALA A 46 3.13 15.63 -4.26
N MET A 47 2.82 14.65 -3.40
CA MET A 47 1.43 14.27 -3.09
C MET A 47 0.68 15.42 -2.39
N LEU A 48 1.30 16.13 -1.44
CA LEU A 48 0.70 17.31 -0.81
C LEU A 48 0.39 18.40 -1.82
N SER A 49 1.28 18.62 -2.80
CA SER A 49 1.03 19.56 -3.89
C SER A 49 -0.15 19.12 -4.76
N MET A 50 -0.31 17.82 -5.04
CA MET A 50 -1.47 17.30 -5.76
C MET A 50 -2.77 17.54 -4.98
N ILE A 51 -2.78 17.22 -3.68
CA ILE A 51 -3.97 17.42 -2.82
C ILE A 51 -4.31 18.90 -2.70
N SER A 52 -3.32 19.79 -2.64
CA SER A 52 -3.56 21.24 -2.58
C SER A 52 -4.15 21.80 -3.88
N ALA A 53 -3.87 21.16 -5.02
CA ALA A 53 -4.44 21.54 -6.31
C ALA A 53 -5.85 20.96 -6.54
N ASP A 54 -6.15 19.80 -5.94
CA ASP A 54 -7.43 19.11 -6.02
C ASP A 54 -7.68 18.35 -4.71
N GLU A 55 -8.49 18.95 -3.82
CA GLU A 55 -8.71 18.42 -2.47
C GLU A 55 -9.44 17.05 -2.48
N ASP A 56 -10.15 16.69 -3.55
CA ASP A 56 -10.84 15.39 -3.66
C ASP A 56 -9.85 14.21 -3.83
N LEU A 57 -8.58 14.49 -4.18
CA LEU A 57 -7.54 13.47 -4.27
C LEU A 57 -7.12 12.92 -2.92
N GLY A 58 -7.16 13.73 -1.86
CA GLY A 58 -6.79 13.30 -0.51
C GLY A 58 -7.63 12.11 -0.02
N PRO A 59 -8.96 12.24 0.07
CA PRO A 59 -9.84 11.13 0.46
C PRO A 59 -9.66 9.88 -0.42
N THR A 60 -9.45 10.06 -1.73
CA THR A 60 -9.23 8.95 -2.66
C THR A 60 -7.88 8.25 -2.45
N MET A 61 -6.82 9.00 -2.13
CA MET A 61 -5.52 8.42 -1.72
C MET A 61 -5.64 7.63 -0.42
N LEU A 62 -6.41 8.14 0.55
CA LEU A 62 -6.68 7.42 1.80
C LEU A 62 -7.46 6.13 1.53
N ARG A 63 -8.47 6.16 0.64
CA ARG A 63 -9.19 4.95 0.21
C ARG A 63 -8.25 3.95 -0.45
N LEU A 64 -7.37 4.38 -1.36
CA LEU A 64 -6.40 3.49 -2.00
C LEU A 64 -5.51 2.79 -0.96
N ALA A 65 -4.99 3.53 0.02
CA ALA A 65 -4.16 2.97 1.08
C ALA A 65 -4.93 1.96 1.93
N TRP A 66 -6.17 2.30 2.34
CA TRP A 66 -7.05 1.39 3.08
C TRP A 66 -7.33 0.12 2.28
N HIS A 67 -7.71 0.22 1.01
CA HIS A 67 -8.03 -0.93 0.16
C HIS A 67 -6.82 -1.82 -0.09
N SER A 68 -5.63 -1.22 -0.26
CA SER A 68 -4.38 -1.98 -0.35
C SER A 68 -4.11 -2.78 0.93
N SER A 69 -4.44 -2.26 2.10
CA SER A 69 -4.31 -2.98 3.38
C SER A 69 -5.49 -3.92 3.68
N GLY A 70 -6.69 -3.62 3.17
CA GLY A 70 -7.98 -4.24 3.50
C GLY A 70 -8.10 -5.72 3.12
N THR A 71 -7.21 -6.21 2.26
CA THR A 71 -7.16 -7.61 1.84
C THR A 71 -6.42 -8.51 2.83
N TYR A 72 -5.81 -7.96 3.88
CA TYR A 72 -5.05 -8.73 4.86
C TYR A 72 -5.90 -9.78 5.60
N ASP A 73 -5.29 -10.92 5.85
CA ASP A 73 -5.81 -11.98 6.70
C ASP A 73 -4.72 -12.42 7.68
N LYS A 74 -4.99 -12.26 8.98
CA LYS A 74 -4.03 -12.57 10.04
C LYS A 74 -3.73 -14.07 10.17
N MET A 75 -4.67 -14.93 9.76
CA MET A 75 -4.54 -16.38 9.91
C MET A 75 -3.66 -16.97 8.81
N SER A 76 -3.94 -16.61 7.55
CA SER A 76 -3.13 -17.06 6.41
C SER A 76 -1.87 -16.21 6.18
N GLN A 77 -1.80 -15.02 6.79
CA GLN A 77 -0.76 -14.01 6.57
C GLN A 77 -0.63 -13.58 5.10
N THR A 78 -1.75 -13.60 4.37
CA THR A 78 -1.82 -13.21 2.95
C THR A 78 -2.53 -11.87 2.76
N GLY A 79 -2.31 -11.23 1.61
CA GLY A 79 -2.86 -9.92 1.28
C GLY A 79 -2.20 -8.78 2.04
N GLY A 80 -2.90 -7.65 2.08
CA GLY A 80 -2.42 -6.42 2.70
C GLY A 80 -1.45 -5.64 1.81
N SER A 81 -1.04 -4.47 2.30
CA SER A 81 -0.33 -3.46 1.50
C SER A 81 1.15 -3.78 1.26
N GLY A 82 1.64 -4.94 1.69
CA GLY A 82 3.07 -5.28 1.66
C GLY A 82 3.66 -5.36 0.26
N GLY A 83 2.87 -5.84 -0.72
CA GLY A 83 3.31 -6.06 -2.10
C GLY A 83 2.88 -4.99 -3.11
N GLY A 84 2.10 -3.99 -2.69
CA GLY A 84 1.52 -2.99 -3.60
C GLY A 84 0.64 -3.62 -4.69
N THR A 85 0.01 -4.76 -4.41
CA THR A 85 -0.68 -5.63 -5.38
C THR A 85 -1.90 -4.99 -6.01
N ILE A 86 -2.52 -4.00 -5.33
CA ILE A 86 -3.65 -3.22 -5.84
C ILE A 86 -3.37 -2.49 -7.16
N ARG A 87 -2.11 -2.42 -7.63
CA ARG A 87 -1.79 -1.89 -8.97
C ARG A 87 -2.03 -2.87 -10.10
N PHE A 88 -2.10 -4.17 -9.78
CA PHE A 88 -2.33 -5.20 -10.78
C PHE A 88 -3.80 -5.23 -11.18
N LYS A 89 -4.03 -5.52 -12.47
CA LYS A 89 -5.37 -5.53 -13.05
C LYS A 89 -6.28 -6.51 -12.33
N GLU A 90 -5.75 -7.66 -11.93
CA GLU A 90 -6.43 -8.72 -11.19
C GLU A 90 -7.10 -8.18 -9.93
N GLU A 91 -6.38 -7.36 -9.15
CA GLU A 91 -6.93 -6.77 -7.92
C GLU A 91 -7.78 -5.52 -8.19
N LEU A 92 -7.44 -4.70 -9.20
CA LEU A 92 -8.23 -3.54 -9.58
C LEU A 92 -9.63 -3.90 -10.10
N MET A 93 -9.80 -5.09 -10.68
CA MET A 93 -11.08 -5.58 -11.16
C MET A 93 -12.00 -6.08 -10.05
N HIS A 94 -11.52 -6.22 -8.80
CA HIS A 94 -12.38 -6.54 -7.67
C HIS A 94 -13.41 -5.43 -7.46
N GLY A 95 -14.67 -5.81 -7.20
CA GLY A 95 -15.78 -4.84 -7.14
C GLY A 95 -15.55 -3.72 -6.12
N GLY A 96 -14.95 -4.05 -4.97
CA GLY A 96 -14.62 -3.06 -3.94
C GLY A 96 -13.58 -2.01 -4.37
N ASN A 97 -12.78 -2.28 -5.40
CA ASN A 97 -11.72 -1.39 -5.88
C ASN A 97 -12.13 -0.49 -7.05
N ALA A 98 -13.40 -0.54 -7.47
CA ALA A 98 -13.92 0.30 -8.55
C ALA A 98 -13.52 1.79 -8.36
N GLY A 99 -12.98 2.37 -9.44
CA GLY A 99 -12.49 3.74 -9.52
C GLY A 99 -11.06 3.98 -8.99
N LEU A 100 -10.43 3.01 -8.32
CA LEU A 100 -9.05 3.17 -7.81
C LEU A 100 -7.97 3.07 -8.90
N ASP A 101 -8.30 2.52 -10.07
CA ASP A 101 -7.45 2.53 -11.26
C ASP A 101 -7.07 3.97 -11.67
N LYS A 102 -8.02 4.91 -11.56
CA LYS A 102 -7.81 6.33 -11.82
C LYS A 102 -6.77 6.93 -10.86
N MET A 103 -6.80 6.54 -9.58
CA MET A 103 -5.85 7.04 -8.58
C MET A 103 -4.48 6.39 -8.71
N VAL A 104 -4.41 5.08 -8.98
CA VAL A 104 -3.17 4.39 -9.31
C VAL A 104 -2.48 5.08 -10.50
N ALA A 105 -3.22 5.36 -11.57
CA ALA A 105 -2.70 6.10 -12.72
C ALA A 105 -2.25 7.53 -12.38
N LYS A 106 -2.95 8.23 -11.47
CA LYS A 106 -2.54 9.58 -11.01
C LYS A 106 -1.27 9.57 -10.16
N LEU A 107 -0.97 8.49 -9.45
CA LEU A 107 0.26 8.36 -8.63
C LEU A 107 1.47 7.90 -9.44
N GLU A 108 1.26 7.35 -10.64
CA GLU A 108 2.33 6.87 -11.53
C GLU A 108 3.39 7.95 -11.87
N PRO A 109 3.04 9.20 -12.19
CA PRO A 109 4.06 10.25 -12.40
C PRO A 109 4.93 10.54 -11.17
N ILE A 110 4.40 10.35 -9.95
CA ILE A 110 5.22 10.45 -8.72
C ILE A 110 6.13 9.23 -8.62
N LYS A 111 5.62 8.02 -8.88
CA LYS A 111 6.46 6.81 -8.91
C LYS A 111 7.64 6.95 -9.88
N GLN A 112 7.43 7.56 -11.04
CA GLN A 112 8.46 7.80 -12.05
C GLN A 112 9.51 8.82 -11.59
N GLN A 113 9.11 9.84 -10.83
CA GLN A 113 10.03 10.80 -10.21
C GLN A 113 10.85 10.19 -9.07
N PHE A 114 10.28 9.22 -8.36
CA PHE A 114 10.91 8.55 -7.21
C PHE A 114 11.00 7.03 -7.44
N PRO A 115 11.85 6.59 -8.39
CA PRO A 115 11.90 5.19 -8.82
C PRO A 115 12.33 4.21 -7.72
N ASP A 116 13.09 4.67 -6.72
CA ASP A 116 13.57 3.85 -5.59
C ASP A 116 12.51 3.58 -4.51
N ILE A 117 11.37 4.28 -4.56
CA ILE A 117 10.23 4.03 -3.67
C ILE A 117 9.37 2.91 -4.27
N SER A 118 9.09 1.86 -3.50
CA SER A 118 8.17 0.79 -3.92
C SER A 118 6.74 1.33 -4.08
N TYR A 119 5.94 0.76 -4.97
CA TYR A 119 4.51 1.06 -5.06
C TYR A 119 3.80 0.80 -3.72
N ALA A 120 4.20 -0.27 -3.02
CA ALA A 120 3.70 -0.61 -1.71
C ALA A 120 3.91 0.53 -0.68
N ASP A 121 5.11 1.10 -0.63
CA ASP A 121 5.35 2.27 0.23
C ASP A 121 4.66 3.52 -0.32
N LEU A 122 4.65 3.75 -1.63
CA LEU A 122 3.99 4.89 -2.26
C LEU A 122 2.50 4.99 -1.88
N TYR A 123 1.76 3.88 -1.97
CA TYR A 123 0.32 3.88 -1.66
C TYR A 123 0.05 4.07 -0.18
N THR A 124 0.83 3.45 0.70
CA THR A 124 0.66 3.67 2.15
C THR A 124 1.13 5.06 2.60
N LEU A 125 2.16 5.62 1.95
CA LEU A 125 2.60 6.99 2.14
C LEU A 125 1.51 7.97 1.69
N ALA A 126 0.84 7.71 0.57
CA ALA A 126 -0.29 8.52 0.10
C ALA A 126 -1.42 8.58 1.13
N GLY A 127 -1.74 7.46 1.80
CA GLY A 127 -2.74 7.43 2.86
C GLY A 127 -2.38 8.32 4.06
N VAL A 128 -1.17 8.23 4.59
CA VAL A 128 -0.76 9.08 5.73
C VAL A 128 -0.60 10.55 5.32
N THR A 129 -0.24 10.81 4.06
CA THR A 129 -0.16 12.16 3.50
C THR A 129 -1.55 12.79 3.39
N ALA A 130 -2.55 12.02 2.98
CA ALA A 130 -3.94 12.46 2.94
C ALA A 130 -4.49 12.80 4.33
N ILE A 131 -4.17 11.99 5.36
CA ILE A 131 -4.56 12.26 6.75
C ILE A 131 -3.95 13.58 7.23
N GLU A 132 -2.66 13.82 6.95
CA GLU A 132 -1.98 15.07 7.30
C GLU A 132 -2.59 16.28 6.59
N ALA A 133 -2.82 16.19 5.28
CA ALA A 133 -3.43 17.25 4.50
C ALA A 133 -4.85 17.61 4.99
N ALA A 134 -5.61 16.61 5.46
CA ALA A 134 -6.94 16.79 6.01
C ALA A 134 -6.95 17.36 7.45
N GLY A 135 -5.78 17.68 8.03
CA GLY A 135 -5.66 18.17 9.41
C GLY A 135 -5.85 17.07 10.47
N GLY A 136 -5.69 15.81 10.08
CA GLY A 136 -5.81 14.66 10.96
C GLY A 136 -4.62 14.47 11.92
N PRO A 137 -4.64 13.39 12.72
CA PRO A 137 -3.55 13.10 13.64
C PRO A 137 -2.27 12.72 12.89
N LYS A 138 -1.11 13.00 13.50
CA LYS A 138 0.18 12.52 12.98
C LYS A 138 0.26 10.99 13.13
N VAL A 139 0.19 10.28 12.01
CA VAL A 139 0.31 8.82 11.98
C VAL A 139 1.78 8.43 11.83
N PRO A 140 2.35 7.64 12.77
CA PRO A 140 3.69 7.07 12.58
C PRO A 140 3.70 6.15 11.35
N TRP A 141 4.51 6.49 10.36
CA TRP A 141 4.67 5.70 9.13
C TRP A 141 6.09 5.14 9.03
N ARG A 142 6.20 3.94 8.47
CA ARG A 142 7.48 3.24 8.25
C ARG A 142 7.55 2.76 6.80
N ALA A 143 8.70 3.00 6.19
CA ALA A 143 9.10 2.49 4.89
C ALA A 143 9.58 1.03 4.96
N GLY A 144 9.85 0.45 3.80
CA GLY A 144 10.51 -0.84 3.65
C GLY A 144 9.63 -1.94 3.05
N ARG A 145 8.45 -1.59 2.55
CA ARG A 145 7.62 -2.55 1.81
C ARG A 145 8.24 -2.86 0.46
N VAL A 146 8.06 -4.09 0.00
CA VAL A 146 8.68 -4.61 -1.23
C VAL A 146 7.60 -4.97 -2.21
N ASP A 147 7.70 -4.43 -3.42
CA ASP A 147 6.73 -4.70 -4.46
C ASP A 147 6.69 -6.19 -4.83
N ALA A 148 5.49 -6.74 -4.95
CA ALA A 148 5.28 -8.02 -5.62
C ALA A 148 5.67 -7.86 -7.09
N MET A 149 6.37 -8.82 -7.69
CA MET A 149 6.82 -8.69 -9.09
C MET A 149 5.74 -9.03 -10.11
N ASP A 150 4.74 -9.78 -9.70
CA ASP A 150 3.67 -10.31 -10.52
C ASP A 150 2.38 -10.49 -9.66
N PRO A 151 1.22 -10.78 -10.26
CA PRO A 151 -0.04 -10.81 -9.53
C PRO A 151 -0.26 -12.08 -8.69
N SER A 152 0.73 -12.98 -8.55
CA SER A 152 0.58 -14.22 -7.74
C SER A 152 0.23 -13.96 -6.27
N ALA A 153 0.59 -12.79 -5.74
CA ALA A 153 0.23 -12.36 -4.38
C ALA A 153 -1.14 -11.70 -4.26
N VAL A 154 -1.86 -11.48 -5.38
CA VAL A 154 -3.23 -10.96 -5.38
C VAL A 154 -4.16 -11.98 -4.72
N THR A 155 -4.93 -11.52 -3.74
CA THR A 155 -5.89 -12.36 -3.03
C THR A 155 -7.18 -12.53 -3.83
N PRO A 156 -8.01 -13.55 -3.57
CA PRO A 156 -9.36 -13.62 -4.11
C PRO A 156 -10.21 -12.38 -3.77
N ASP A 157 -11.18 -12.06 -4.62
CA ASP A 157 -12.18 -11.03 -4.35
C ASP A 157 -13.02 -11.38 -3.10
N GLY A 158 -13.72 -10.39 -2.55
CA GLY A 158 -14.62 -10.53 -1.40
C GLY A 158 -13.95 -10.31 -0.05
N ARG A 159 -12.66 -9.92 -0.01
CA ARG A 159 -11.98 -9.58 1.25
C ARG A 159 -12.32 -8.17 1.79
N LEU A 160 -12.79 -7.27 0.92
CA LEU A 160 -13.17 -5.90 1.27
C LEU A 160 -14.62 -5.82 1.78
N PRO A 161 -14.96 -4.82 2.62
CA PRO A 161 -16.32 -4.67 3.13
C PRO A 161 -17.31 -4.30 2.03
N ALA A 162 -18.54 -4.83 2.13
CA ALA A 162 -19.69 -4.41 1.34
C ALA A 162 -20.58 -3.48 2.18
N ALA A 163 -21.16 -2.47 1.54
CA ALA A 163 -22.07 -1.53 2.21
C ALA A 163 -23.42 -2.16 2.60
N ASP A 164 -23.84 -3.23 1.91
CA ASP A 164 -25.09 -3.93 2.16
C ASP A 164 -24.91 -5.45 1.96
N LYS A 165 -25.45 -6.23 2.91
CA LYS A 165 -25.54 -7.69 2.88
C LYS A 165 -26.99 -8.19 2.92
N GLY A 166 -27.95 -7.35 2.55
CA GLY A 166 -29.38 -7.61 2.52
C GLY A 166 -30.12 -7.22 3.81
N SER A 167 -29.40 -6.99 4.91
CA SER A 167 -29.97 -6.45 6.14
C SER A 167 -28.90 -5.72 6.98
N PRO A 168 -29.28 -4.76 7.85
CA PRO A 168 -28.33 -4.15 8.78
C PRO A 168 -27.63 -5.17 9.68
N LYS A 169 -28.35 -6.20 10.14
CA LYS A 169 -27.82 -7.25 11.01
C LYS A 169 -26.70 -8.03 10.30
N ASP A 170 -26.95 -8.44 9.05
CA ASP A 170 -25.98 -9.24 8.29
C ASP A 170 -24.80 -8.38 7.83
N THR A 171 -25.05 -7.10 7.52
CA THR A 171 -24.02 -6.12 7.18
C THR A 171 -23.05 -5.91 8.34
N ILE A 172 -23.57 -5.70 9.55
CA ILE A 172 -22.75 -5.57 10.77
C ILE A 172 -21.99 -6.86 11.06
N ALA A 173 -22.63 -8.02 10.90
CA ALA A 173 -21.98 -9.31 11.12
C ALA A 173 -20.82 -9.53 10.14
N ALA A 174 -21.02 -9.27 8.85
CA ALA A 174 -19.99 -9.41 7.82
C ALA A 174 -18.84 -8.39 8.02
N LEU A 175 -19.17 -7.13 8.31
CA LEU A 175 -18.18 -6.09 8.60
C LEU A 175 -17.25 -6.54 9.74
N ARG A 176 -17.82 -6.99 10.86
CA ARG A 176 -17.03 -7.42 12.01
C ARG A 176 -16.28 -8.71 11.74
N LYS A 177 -16.98 -9.78 11.38
CA LYS A 177 -16.41 -11.14 11.35
C LYS A 177 -15.58 -11.41 10.10
N ASP A 178 -16.14 -11.10 8.94
CA ASP A 178 -15.56 -11.50 7.67
C ASP A 178 -14.42 -10.57 7.25
N VAL A 179 -14.49 -9.29 7.64
CA VAL A 179 -13.49 -8.26 7.29
C VAL A 179 -12.57 -7.97 8.46
N PHE A 180 -13.04 -7.26 9.50
CA PHE A 180 -12.13 -6.65 10.45
C PHE A 180 -11.52 -7.62 11.46
N TYR A 181 -12.27 -8.62 11.94
CA TYR A 181 -11.73 -9.64 12.85
C TYR A 181 -10.73 -10.57 12.16
N ARG A 182 -10.96 -10.85 10.87
CA ARG A 182 -10.00 -11.53 9.98
C ARG A 182 -8.70 -10.73 9.87
N MET A 183 -8.80 -9.41 9.74
CA MET A 183 -7.64 -8.52 9.73
C MET A 183 -6.95 -8.37 11.10
N GLY A 184 -7.67 -8.66 12.20
CA GLY A 184 -7.14 -8.63 13.57
C GLY A 184 -7.57 -7.43 14.40
N PHE A 185 -8.52 -6.63 13.93
CA PHE A 185 -9.05 -5.49 14.67
C PHE A 185 -10.12 -5.89 15.69
N ASN A 186 -10.23 -5.12 16.77
CA ASN A 186 -11.34 -5.17 17.72
C ASN A 186 -12.42 -4.12 17.39
N ASP A 187 -13.56 -4.16 18.10
CA ASP A 187 -14.68 -3.25 17.81
C ASP A 187 -14.35 -1.76 17.96
N GLN A 188 -13.51 -1.39 18.94
CA GLN A 188 -13.08 0.00 19.11
C GLN A 188 -12.28 0.48 17.89
N GLU A 189 -11.38 -0.34 17.38
CA GLU A 189 -10.56 -0.02 16.20
C GLU A 189 -11.40 0.05 14.93
N ILE A 190 -12.40 -0.84 14.78
CA ILE A 190 -13.37 -0.80 13.68
C ILE A 190 -14.11 0.54 13.69
N VAL A 191 -14.64 0.92 14.85
CA VAL A 191 -15.36 2.19 15.00
C VAL A 191 -14.41 3.33 14.63
N ALA A 192 -13.21 3.38 15.20
CA ALA A 192 -12.23 4.44 14.92
C ALA A 192 -11.87 4.56 13.43
N LEU A 193 -11.63 3.43 12.74
CA LEU A 193 -11.32 3.41 11.30
C LEU A 193 -12.51 3.86 10.45
N SER A 194 -13.75 3.53 10.86
CA SER A 194 -14.96 3.97 10.15
C SER A 194 -15.10 5.50 10.14
N GLY A 195 -14.45 6.21 11.06
CA GLY A 195 -14.41 7.68 11.10
C GLY A 195 -13.71 8.32 9.91
N ALA A 196 -12.92 7.56 9.14
CA ALA A 196 -12.34 8.03 7.88
C ALA A 196 -13.42 8.42 6.85
N HIS A 197 -14.66 7.92 6.97
CA HIS A 197 -15.80 8.38 6.18
C HIS A 197 -16.18 9.85 6.43
N ALA A 198 -15.59 10.51 7.44
CA ALA A 198 -15.64 11.97 7.52
C ALA A 198 -15.06 12.66 6.27
N LEU A 199 -14.19 11.96 5.55
CA LEU A 199 -13.53 12.41 4.32
C LEU A 199 -14.20 11.83 3.07
N GLY A 200 -14.23 12.64 2.03
CA GLY A 200 -14.65 12.26 0.69
C GLY A 200 -16.16 12.06 0.56
N ARG A 201 -16.51 11.27 -0.45
CA ARG A 201 -17.88 11.03 -0.89
C ARG A 201 -17.99 9.74 -1.67
N CYS A 202 -19.21 9.23 -1.78
CA CYS A 202 -19.54 8.18 -2.72
C CYS A 202 -19.75 8.74 -4.13
N HIS A 203 -19.44 7.93 -5.14
CA HIS A 203 -19.65 8.23 -6.55
C HIS A 203 -20.45 7.09 -7.20
N PRO A 204 -21.54 7.39 -7.94
CA PRO A 204 -22.38 6.35 -8.55
C PRO A 204 -21.62 5.40 -9.49
N ASP A 205 -20.62 5.90 -10.21
CA ASP A 205 -19.79 5.10 -11.13
C ASP A 205 -18.81 4.16 -10.41
N ALA A 206 -18.54 4.39 -9.12
CA ALA A 206 -17.62 3.58 -8.32
C ALA A 206 -18.34 2.60 -7.40
N SER A 207 -19.37 3.05 -6.67
CA SER A 207 -20.04 2.22 -5.65
C SER A 207 -21.55 2.11 -5.82
N GLY A 208 -22.14 2.84 -6.77
CA GLY A 208 -23.59 3.00 -6.88
C GLY A 208 -24.19 3.99 -5.88
N TYR A 209 -23.49 4.32 -4.79
CA TYR A 209 -23.91 5.31 -3.79
C TYR A 209 -23.50 6.73 -4.20
N THR A 210 -24.07 7.76 -3.55
CA THR A 210 -23.76 9.16 -3.88
C THR A 210 -23.62 10.06 -2.65
N GLY A 211 -22.79 11.10 -2.77
CA GLY A 211 -22.73 12.19 -1.80
C GLY A 211 -21.74 11.96 -0.65
N PRO A 212 -21.36 13.04 0.06
CA PRO A 212 -20.48 12.98 1.22
C PRO A 212 -21.24 12.58 2.49
N TRP A 213 -20.52 12.11 3.52
CA TRP A 213 -21.10 11.91 4.85
C TRP A 213 -21.05 13.16 5.73
N THR A 214 -20.22 14.14 5.38
CA THR A 214 -20.03 15.38 6.15
C THR A 214 -20.03 16.60 5.22
N PRO A 215 -20.40 17.80 5.73
CA PRO A 215 -20.35 19.03 4.93
C PRO A 215 -18.91 19.51 4.64
N THR A 216 -17.90 18.94 5.32
CA THR A 216 -16.48 19.28 5.14
C THR A 216 -15.69 18.03 4.74
N PRO A 217 -15.90 17.47 3.53
CA PRO A 217 -15.34 16.18 3.13
C PRO A 217 -13.82 16.19 2.92
N THR A 218 -13.15 17.32 3.11
CA THR A 218 -11.69 17.47 2.97
C THR A 218 -11.00 17.76 4.31
N ARG A 219 -11.72 17.62 5.44
CA ARG A 219 -11.18 17.80 6.80
C ARG A 219 -11.53 16.62 7.68
N LEU A 220 -10.52 16.04 8.32
CA LEU A 220 -10.71 14.87 9.18
C LEU A 220 -11.14 15.36 10.56
N THR A 221 -12.44 15.23 10.83
CA THR A 221 -13.07 15.61 12.10
C THR A 221 -13.88 14.43 12.65
N ASN A 222 -14.38 14.55 13.87
CA ASN A 222 -15.33 13.58 14.42
C ASN A 222 -16.79 13.81 13.95
N ALA A 223 -17.02 14.72 12.99
CA ALA A 223 -18.35 15.09 12.50
C ALA A 223 -19.14 13.89 11.95
N TYR A 224 -18.46 12.89 11.38
CA TYR A 224 -19.09 11.63 10.96
C TYR A 224 -19.94 11.02 12.08
N TYR A 225 -19.41 10.94 13.30
CA TYR A 225 -20.14 10.38 14.44
C TYR A 225 -21.15 11.36 15.02
N SER A 226 -20.81 12.65 15.09
CA SER A 226 -21.74 13.68 15.58
C SER A 226 -23.01 13.73 14.72
N LEU A 227 -22.87 13.64 13.39
CA LEU A 227 -23.99 13.57 12.46
C LEU A 227 -24.71 12.22 12.54
N LEU A 228 -23.98 11.11 12.60
CA LEU A 228 -24.58 9.77 12.75
C LEU A 228 -25.52 9.68 13.96
N LEU A 229 -25.14 10.30 15.09
CA LEU A 229 -25.92 10.26 16.33
C LEU A 229 -26.93 11.40 16.47
N GLY A 230 -26.68 12.53 15.83
CA GLY A 230 -27.46 13.77 16.01
C GLY A 230 -28.50 14.04 14.94
N VAL A 231 -28.34 13.48 13.72
CA VAL A 231 -29.26 13.69 12.60
C VAL A 231 -30.32 12.58 12.59
N PRO A 232 -31.61 12.92 12.43
CA PRO A 232 -32.66 11.94 12.19
C PRO A 232 -32.62 11.48 10.72
N TRP A 233 -31.75 10.53 10.42
CA TRP A 233 -31.56 9.97 9.08
C TRP A 233 -32.86 9.39 8.49
N THR A 234 -33.22 9.81 7.28
CA THR A 234 -34.37 9.30 6.52
C THR A 234 -33.91 8.46 5.35
N LEU A 235 -34.74 7.50 4.93
CA LEU A 235 -34.47 6.75 3.70
C LEU A 235 -34.51 7.72 2.52
N LYS A 236 -33.48 7.65 1.68
CA LYS A 236 -33.39 8.43 0.46
C LYS A 236 -34.29 7.85 -0.62
N GLU A 237 -35.13 8.69 -1.21
CA GLU A 237 -36.00 8.31 -2.33
C GLU A 237 -35.30 8.59 -3.67
N TRP A 238 -34.73 7.56 -4.29
CA TRP A 238 -33.94 7.66 -5.53
C TRP A 238 -33.75 6.29 -6.22
N ASP A 239 -33.20 6.29 -7.44
CA ASP A 239 -33.01 5.08 -8.27
C ASP A 239 -31.74 4.26 -7.92
N GLY A 240 -31.03 4.62 -6.86
CA GLY A 240 -29.81 3.96 -6.42
C GLY A 240 -30.03 2.87 -5.36
N PRO A 241 -28.94 2.28 -4.82
CA PRO A 241 -29.04 1.36 -3.70
C PRO A 241 -29.64 2.06 -2.46
N MET A 242 -30.15 1.25 -1.53
CA MET A 242 -30.70 1.74 -0.27
C MET A 242 -29.68 2.62 0.46
N GLN A 243 -29.98 3.90 0.61
CA GLN A 243 -29.12 4.90 1.22
C GLN A 243 -29.98 5.79 2.14
N PHE A 244 -29.36 6.30 3.21
CA PHE A 244 -29.99 7.29 4.08
C PHE A 244 -29.42 8.68 3.78
N GLU A 245 -30.23 9.70 4.00
CA GLU A 245 -29.85 11.11 3.88
C GLU A 245 -30.31 11.91 5.09
N ASP A 246 -29.67 13.06 5.30
CA ASP A 246 -30.17 14.07 6.20
C ASP A 246 -31.46 14.71 5.63
N PRO A 247 -32.48 15.00 6.46
CA PRO A 247 -33.77 15.56 5.99
C PRO A 247 -33.69 16.94 5.34
#